data_AF-A0A353RMA2-F1
#
_entry.id   AF-A0A353RMA2-F1
#
_cell.length_a   1.000
_cell.length_b   1.000
_cell.length_c   1.000
_cell.angle_alpha   90.00
_cell.angle_beta   90.00
_cell.angle_gamma   90.00
#
_symmetry.space_group_name_H-M   'P 1'
#
loop_
_entity.id
_entity.type
_entity.pdbx_description
1 polymer ?
#
loop_
_entity_poly.entity_id
_entity_poly.type
_entity_poly.pdbx_seq_one_letter_code
_entity_poly.pdbx_strand_id
1 'polypeptide(L)'
;IDVKSPMNPIHWFLNGKDDVRSSYFLEDVATEFHVQGLELDWACIAWDGDLRYSNDGWKTHEFRGSKWLNINKEERKQYLINAYRVLLTRARQGMIIVVPNGDTEDPTRKPEYYDATFNYLKSLGIQVI
;
A
#
# COMPACT_ATOMS: atom_id res chain seq x y z
N ILE A 1 15.16 2.56 -15.94
CA ILE A 1 14.92 2.18 -14.53
C ILE A 1 16.16 1.41 -14.12
N ASP A 2 17.04 2.09 -13.41
CA ASP A 2 18.30 1.52 -12.94
C ASP A 2 17.98 0.63 -11.74
N VAL A 3 18.30 -0.66 -11.83
CA VAL A 3 18.01 -1.63 -10.78
C VAL A 3 19.09 -1.47 -9.71
N LYS A 4 18.86 -0.60 -8.73
CA LYS A 4 19.66 -0.58 -7.51
C LYS A 4 19.56 -1.94 -6.81
N SER A 5 20.69 -2.40 -6.28
CA SER A 5 20.85 -3.67 -5.55
C SER A 5 19.68 -3.93 -4.57
N PRO A 6 19.23 -5.19 -4.38
CA PRO A 6 18.08 -5.46 -3.52
C PRO A 6 18.32 -4.93 -2.10
N MET A 7 17.39 -4.13 -1.63
CA MET A 7 17.40 -3.53 -0.29
C MET A 7 17.55 -4.62 0.79
N ASN A 8 18.41 -4.40 1.78
CA ASN A 8 18.61 -5.33 2.90
C ASN A 8 17.55 -5.07 4.00
N PRO A 9 16.60 -6.00 4.24
CA PRO A 9 15.49 -5.78 5.15
C PRO A 9 15.95 -5.49 6.58
N ILE A 10 17.04 -6.12 7.03
CA ILE A 10 17.57 -5.94 8.39
C ILE A 10 17.97 -4.48 8.61
N HIS A 11 18.67 -3.89 7.65
CA HIS A 11 19.13 -2.50 7.75
C HIS A 11 17.96 -1.52 7.62
N TRP A 12 17.01 -1.82 6.73
CA TRP A 12 15.84 -0.97 6.50
C TRP A 12 14.92 -0.89 7.73
N PHE A 13 14.71 -2.01 8.42
CA PHE A 13 13.85 -2.07 9.60
C PHE A 13 14.55 -1.66 10.90
N LEU A 14 15.84 -1.98 11.07
CA LEU A 14 16.51 -1.84 12.38
C LEU A 14 17.46 -0.65 12.50
N ASN A 15 17.91 -0.04 11.40
CA ASN A 15 18.87 1.06 11.48
C ASN A 15 18.20 2.37 11.90
N GLY A 16 18.94 3.21 12.62
CA GLY A 16 18.48 4.51 13.09
C GLY A 16 18.46 5.60 12.02
N LYS A 17 18.07 6.81 12.44
CA LYS A 17 17.91 8.01 11.58
C LYS A 17 19.20 8.50 10.90
N ASP A 18 20.35 7.95 11.25
CA ASP A 18 21.65 8.31 10.66
C ASP A 18 22.00 7.44 9.44
N ASP A 19 21.21 6.39 9.14
CA ASP A 19 21.41 5.53 7.98
C ASP A 19 20.35 5.81 6.90
N VAL A 20 20.79 6.30 5.74
CA VAL A 20 19.95 6.61 4.57
C VAL A 20 19.19 5.39 4.02
N ARG A 21 19.64 4.17 4.33
CA ARG A 21 18.97 2.92 3.95
C ARG A 21 17.88 2.51 4.92
N SER A 22 17.73 3.23 6.03
CA SER A 22 16.67 2.99 7.01
C SER A 22 15.31 3.44 6.46
N SER A 23 14.25 2.77 6.93
CA SER A 23 12.85 3.15 6.71
C SER A 23 12.52 4.58 7.12
N TYR A 24 13.37 5.27 7.91
CA TYR A 24 13.24 6.70 8.19
C TYR A 24 13.32 7.59 6.94
N PHE A 25 14.04 7.17 5.90
CA PHE A 25 14.25 7.97 4.69
C PHE A 25 13.38 7.54 3.51
N LEU A 26 12.78 6.35 3.56
CA LEU A 26 11.90 5.79 2.52
C LEU A 26 12.53 5.77 1.10
N GLU A 27 13.87 5.85 0.99
CA GLU A 27 14.58 5.89 -0.30
C GLU A 27 14.62 4.53 -1.00
N ASP A 28 14.59 3.44 -0.22
CA ASP A 28 14.49 2.07 -0.71
C ASP A 28 13.12 1.47 -0.35
N VAL A 29 12.53 0.68 -1.26
CA VAL A 29 11.21 0.07 -1.07
C VAL A 29 11.36 -1.36 -0.55
N ALA A 30 10.73 -1.66 0.60
CA ALA A 30 10.49 -3.03 1.04
C ALA A 30 9.30 -3.63 0.29
N THR A 31 9.50 -4.76 -0.37
CA THR A 31 8.40 -5.51 -1.00
C THR A 31 7.65 -6.32 0.06
N GLU A 32 6.45 -6.76 -0.27
CA GLU A 32 5.66 -7.71 0.51
C GLU A 32 6.46 -8.97 0.90
N PHE A 33 7.41 -9.39 0.05
CA PHE A 33 8.29 -10.52 0.32
C PHE A 33 9.35 -10.21 1.38
N HIS A 34 9.85 -8.98 1.44
CA HIS A 34 10.81 -8.55 2.46
C HIS A 34 10.18 -8.47 3.85
N VAL A 35 8.86 -8.25 3.93
CA VAL A 35 8.11 -8.14 5.20
C VAL A 35 7.41 -9.43 5.60
N GLN A 36 7.41 -10.44 4.74
CA GLN A 36 6.81 -11.74 5.03
C GLN A 36 7.61 -12.45 6.11
N GLY A 37 6.97 -12.72 7.26
CA GLY A 37 7.63 -13.33 8.43
C GLY A 37 8.25 -12.32 9.40
N LEU A 38 8.27 -11.03 9.04
CA LEU A 38 8.51 -9.95 10.00
C LEU A 38 7.23 -9.64 10.77
N GLU A 39 7.41 -9.36 12.06
CA GLU A 39 6.37 -8.83 12.91
C GLU A 39 6.78 -7.42 13.36
N LEU A 40 5.92 -6.45 13.10
CA LEU A 40 6.11 -5.06 13.52
C LEU A 40 5.16 -4.76 14.66
N ASP A 41 5.63 -4.07 15.70
CA ASP A 41 4.74 -3.64 16.78
C ASP A 41 3.62 -2.74 16.22
N TRP A 42 4.00 -1.76 15.40
CA TRP A 42 3.10 -0.88 14.68
C TRP A 42 3.43 -0.84 13.20
N ALA A 43 2.40 -0.74 12.35
CA ALA A 43 2.57 -0.53 10.91
C ALA A 43 1.69 0.61 10.40
N CYS A 44 2.18 1.32 9.39
CA CYS A 44 1.41 2.28 8.61
C CYS A 44 1.28 1.75 7.17
N ILE A 45 0.05 1.70 6.66
CA ILE A 45 -0.24 1.28 5.29
C ILE A 45 -0.85 2.47 4.55
N ALA A 46 -0.18 2.94 3.51
CA ALA A 46 -0.78 3.86 2.54
C ALA A 46 -1.56 3.03 1.50
N TRP A 47 -2.88 3.23 1.45
CA TRP A 47 -3.78 2.51 0.57
C TRP A 47 -3.99 3.32 -0.72
N ASP A 48 -3.61 2.79 -1.87
CA ASP A 48 -3.69 3.51 -3.14
C ASP A 48 -4.84 3.03 -4.06
N GLY A 49 -5.05 3.72 -5.18
CA GLY A 49 -6.13 3.47 -6.14
C GLY A 49 -5.98 2.19 -6.97
N ASP A 50 -4.89 1.45 -6.79
CA ASP A 50 -4.63 0.16 -7.45
C ASP A 50 -5.55 -0.95 -6.95
N LEU A 51 -5.86 -0.98 -5.66
CA LEU A 51 -6.86 -1.86 -5.06
C LEU A 51 -7.97 -1.03 -4.44
N ARG A 52 -9.00 -0.68 -5.21
CA ARG A 52 -10.08 0.19 -4.72
C ARG A 52 -11.40 -0.55 -4.57
N TYR A 53 -12.15 -0.19 -3.52
CA TYR A 53 -13.47 -0.76 -3.26
C TYR A 53 -14.54 -0.13 -4.15
N SER A 54 -15.54 -0.93 -4.52
CA SER A 54 -16.73 -0.50 -5.25
C SER A 54 -17.95 -1.30 -4.78
N ASN A 55 -19.15 -0.92 -5.20
CA ASN A 55 -20.37 -1.66 -4.89
C ASN A 55 -20.34 -3.11 -5.38
N ASP A 56 -19.57 -3.40 -6.43
CA ASP A 56 -19.37 -4.74 -6.98
C ASP A 56 -18.14 -5.45 -6.38
N GLY A 57 -17.64 -4.98 -5.24
CA GLY A 57 -16.46 -5.49 -4.56
C GLY A 57 -15.15 -4.81 -4.96
N TRP A 58 -14.04 -5.44 -4.58
CA TRP A 58 -12.67 -4.94 -4.83
C TRP A 58 -12.31 -4.98 -6.32
N LYS A 59 -11.79 -3.86 -6.82
CA LYS A 59 -11.34 -3.70 -8.21
C LYS A 59 -9.84 -3.47 -8.26
N THR A 60 -9.18 -4.18 -9.17
CA THR A 60 -7.73 -4.18 -9.32
C THR A 60 -7.30 -3.41 -10.57
N HIS A 61 -6.43 -2.43 -10.37
CA HIS A 61 -5.92 -1.54 -11.40
C HIS A 61 -4.40 -1.51 -11.36
N GLU A 62 -3.80 -1.20 -12.49
CA GLU A 62 -2.39 -0.88 -12.60
C GLU A 62 -2.23 0.51 -13.22
N PHE A 63 -1.31 1.30 -12.68
CA PHE A 63 -0.96 2.58 -13.25
C PHE A 63 0.08 2.38 -14.35
N ARG A 64 -0.21 2.81 -15.58
CA ARG A 64 0.72 2.74 -16.71
C ARG A 64 0.76 4.05 -17.47
N GLY A 65 1.95 4.64 -17.55
CA GLY A 65 2.15 5.95 -18.15
C GLY A 65 1.47 7.01 -17.30
N SER A 66 0.29 7.45 -17.72
CA SER A 66 -0.48 8.53 -17.07
C SER A 66 -1.94 8.13 -16.77
N LYS A 67 -2.24 6.84 -16.72
CA LYS A 67 -3.62 6.36 -16.50
C LYS A 67 -3.69 5.03 -15.76
N TRP A 68 -4.81 4.84 -15.07
CA TRP A 68 -5.22 3.57 -14.50
C TRP A 68 -5.82 2.66 -15.56
N LEU A 69 -5.42 1.39 -15.55
CA LEU A 69 -5.94 0.33 -16.39
C LEU A 69 -6.39 -0.84 -15.54
N ASN A 70 -7.44 -1.55 -15.95
CA ASN A 70 -7.85 -2.78 -15.28
C ASN A 70 -6.79 -3.87 -15.46
N ILE A 71 -6.45 -4.55 -14.36
CA ILE A 71 -5.64 -5.77 -14.43
C ILE A 71 -6.54 -6.89 -14.95
N ASN A 72 -6.27 -7.39 -16.16
CA ASN A 72 -7.11 -8.46 -16.76
C ASN A 72 -6.62 -9.87 -16.42
N LYS A 73 -5.31 -10.05 -16.20
CA LYS A 73 -4.73 -11.35 -15.87
C LYS A 73 -5.05 -11.73 -14.43
N GLU A 74 -5.74 -12.85 -14.24
CA GLU A 74 -6.24 -13.27 -12.92
C GLU A 74 -5.11 -13.47 -11.89
N GLU A 75 -4.00 -14.08 -12.32
CA GLU A 75 -2.79 -14.24 -11.49
C GLU A 75 -2.29 -12.91 -10.91
N ARG A 76 -2.32 -11.84 -11.72
CA ARG A 76 -1.87 -10.51 -11.29
C ARG A 76 -2.86 -9.84 -10.35
N LYS A 77 -4.17 -10.07 -10.53
CA LYS A 77 -5.18 -9.60 -9.58
C LYS A 77 -4.98 -10.28 -8.23
N GLN A 78 -4.80 -11.60 -8.25
CA GLN A 78 -4.60 -12.39 -7.04
C GLN A 78 -3.32 -12.00 -6.31
N TYR A 79 -2.25 -11.72 -7.06
CA TYR A 79 -1.00 -11.18 -6.53
C TYR A 79 -1.23 -9.87 -5.78
N LEU A 80 -1.88 -8.89 -6.40
CA LEU A 80 -2.17 -7.59 -5.78
C LEU A 80 -3.00 -7.74 -4.49
N ILE A 81 -4.07 -8.53 -4.54
CA ILE A 81 -4.91 -8.80 -3.36
C ILE A 81 -4.10 -9.46 -2.25
N ASN A 82 -3.21 -10.39 -2.58
CA ASN A 82 -2.38 -11.07 -1.58
C ASN A 82 -1.33 -10.14 -0.97
N ALA A 83 -0.75 -9.22 -1.74
CA ALA A 83 0.15 -8.20 -1.20
C ALA A 83 -0.54 -7.39 -0.09
N TYR A 84 -1.75 -6.90 -0.34
CA TYR A 84 -2.55 -6.20 0.68
C TYR A 84 -2.88 -7.09 1.88
N ARG A 85 -3.24 -8.37 1.69
CA ARG A 85 -3.47 -9.32 2.80
C ARG A 85 -2.22 -9.52 3.66
N VAL A 86 -1.05 -9.62 3.04
CA VAL A 86 0.23 -9.73 3.77
C VAL A 86 0.48 -8.48 4.59
N LEU A 87 0.36 -7.29 3.98
CA LEU A 87 0.58 -6.01 4.66
C LEU A 87 -0.37 -5.83 5.85
N LEU A 88 -1.67 -6.11 5.65
CA LEU A 88 -2.72 -5.97 6.67
C LEU A 88 -2.54 -6.92 7.87
N THR A 89 -1.64 -7.90 7.80
CA THR A 89 -1.34 -8.83 8.89
C THR A 89 0.05 -8.64 9.52
N ARG A 90 0.78 -7.57 9.18
CA ARG A 90 2.15 -7.34 9.71
C ARG A 90 2.20 -6.75 11.11
N ALA A 91 1.17 -6.03 11.54
CA ALA A 91 1.15 -5.32 12.81
C ALA A 91 0.70 -6.22 13.98
N ARG A 92 1.40 -6.15 15.11
CA ARG A 92 1.08 -6.88 16.35
C ARG A 92 0.24 -6.07 17.33
N GLN A 93 0.56 -4.78 17.53
CA GLN A 93 -0.09 -3.93 18.53
C GLN A 93 -1.13 -3.01 17.89
N GLY A 94 -0.85 -2.47 16.71
CA GLY A 94 -1.77 -1.58 16.03
C GLY A 94 -1.35 -1.19 14.62
N MET A 95 -2.31 -0.73 13.84
CA MET A 95 -2.11 -0.35 12.45
C MET A 95 -2.79 0.98 12.15
N ILE A 96 -2.09 1.83 11.40
CA ILE A 96 -2.66 3.03 10.80
C ILE A 96 -2.85 2.75 9.31
N ILE A 97 -4.06 2.95 8.80
CA ILE A 97 -4.35 2.88 7.37
C ILE A 97 -4.60 4.30 6.88
N VAL A 98 -3.78 4.76 5.95
CA VAL A 98 -3.90 6.07 5.33
C VAL A 98 -4.53 5.88 3.95
N VAL A 99 -5.74 6.39 3.78
CA VAL A 99 -6.35 6.55 2.45
C VAL A 99 -6.16 8.01 2.05
N PRO A 100 -5.44 8.31 0.96
CA PRO A 100 -5.19 9.69 0.57
C PRO A 100 -6.47 10.35 0.08
N ASN A 101 -6.58 11.67 0.28
CA ASN A 101 -7.59 12.44 -0.43
C ASN A 101 -7.28 12.42 -1.93
N GLY A 102 -8.34 12.28 -2.73
CA GLY A 102 -8.23 12.54 -4.15
C GLY A 102 -8.15 14.02 -4.47
N ASP A 103 -7.81 14.31 -5.72
CA ASP A 103 -7.71 15.64 -6.30
C ASP A 103 -8.55 15.67 -7.58
N THR A 104 -9.48 16.62 -7.69
CA THR A 104 -10.37 16.75 -8.86
C THR A 104 -9.63 17.25 -10.09
N GLU A 105 -8.53 17.96 -9.90
CA GLU A 105 -7.68 18.49 -10.98
C GLU A 105 -6.66 17.46 -11.47
N ASP A 106 -6.39 16.41 -10.67
CA ASP A 106 -5.50 15.30 -11.06
C ASP A 106 -6.33 14.08 -11.52
N PRO A 107 -6.39 13.80 -12.84
CA PRO A 107 -7.13 12.66 -13.37
C PRO A 107 -6.54 11.30 -12.92
N THR A 108 -5.33 11.27 -12.39
CA THR A 108 -4.68 10.07 -11.85
C THR A 108 -5.03 9.82 -10.39
N ARG A 109 -5.60 10.81 -9.69
CA ARG A 109 -5.91 10.74 -8.26
C ARG A 109 -7.33 11.20 -7.95
N LYS A 110 -8.29 10.89 -8.81
CA LYS A 110 -9.68 11.32 -8.61
C LYS A 110 -10.23 10.87 -7.23
N PRO A 111 -11.05 11.70 -6.55
CA PRO A 111 -11.68 11.32 -5.27
C PRO A 111 -12.41 9.97 -5.31
N GLU A 112 -13.06 9.66 -6.43
CA GLU A 112 -13.75 8.38 -6.66
C GLU A 112 -12.86 7.13 -6.50
N TYR A 113 -11.52 7.27 -6.60
CA TYR A 113 -10.58 6.16 -6.40
C TYR A 113 -10.38 5.82 -4.92
N TYR A 114 -10.63 6.77 -4.03
CA TYR A 114 -10.26 6.69 -2.62
C TYR A 114 -11.48 6.72 -1.69
N ASP A 115 -12.47 7.58 -1.98
CA ASP A 115 -13.61 7.83 -1.10
C ASP A 115 -14.42 6.56 -0.80
N ALA A 116 -14.65 5.72 -1.81
CA ALA A 116 -15.38 4.47 -1.64
C ALA A 116 -14.63 3.50 -0.70
N THR A 117 -13.32 3.40 -0.86
CA THR A 117 -12.45 2.57 -0.01
C THR A 117 -12.39 3.12 1.42
N PHE A 118 -12.22 4.42 1.59
CA PHE A 118 -12.24 5.07 2.90
C PHE A 118 -13.57 4.83 3.63
N ASN A 119 -14.69 5.06 2.95
CA ASN A 119 -16.01 4.85 3.53
C ASN A 119 -16.26 3.38 3.89
N TYR A 120 -15.79 2.45 3.04
CA TYR A 120 -15.83 1.02 3.35
C TYR A 120 -15.04 0.70 4.64
N LEU A 121 -13.77 1.11 4.71
CA LEU A 121 -12.93 0.89 5.89
C LEU A 121 -13.52 1.51 7.16
N LYS A 122 -14.04 2.74 7.07
CA LYS A 122 -14.75 3.41 8.16
C LYS A 122 -15.98 2.62 8.61
N SER A 123 -16.74 2.05 7.67
CA SER A 123 -17.93 1.25 8.00
C SER A 123 -17.62 -0.06 8.74
N LEU A 124 -16.38 -0.55 8.67
CA LEU A 124 -15.90 -1.68 9.47
C LEU A 124 -15.63 -1.32 10.93
N GLY A 125 -15.85 -0.07 11.36
CA GLY A 125 -15.61 0.39 12.72
C GLY A 125 -14.16 0.80 13.00
N ILE A 126 -13.34 0.98 11.95
CA ILE A 126 -12.00 1.53 12.10
C ILE A 126 -12.12 2.99 12.52
N GLN A 127 -11.44 3.36 13.62
CA GLN A 127 -11.44 4.73 14.13
C GLN A 127 -10.79 5.67 13.10
N VAL A 128 -11.51 6.74 12.74
CA VAL A 128 -10.98 7.84 11.93
C VAL A 128 -10.32 8.84 12.88
N ILE A 129 -9.08 9.21 12.57
CA ILE A 129 -8.26 10.17 13.33
C ILE A 129 -8.21 11.50 12.57
#